data_AF-A0AAV5JNW9-F1
#
_entry.id   AF-A0AAV5JNW9-F1
#
_cell.length_a   1.000
_cell.length_b   1.000
_cell.length_c   1.000
_cell.angle_alpha   90.00
_cell.angle_beta   90.00
_cell.angle_gamma   90.00
#
_symmetry.space_group_name_H-M   'P 1'
#
loop_
_entity.id
_entity.type
_entity.pdbx_description
1 polymer ?
#
loop_
_entity_poly.entity_id
_entity_poly.type
_entity_poly.pdbx_seq_one_letter_code
_entity_poly.pdbx_strand_id
1 'polypeptide(L)'
;MVSLIQNVCWKELGVLVAVWVIILTLQIAKNYSTTCSATYWLLNFSQIPVTVGVTSYEAVNLCKGRRKIASKGEAGTHWQVHKLVIYSALGVLAGIVGGMLGLGGGFILGPLFLEIGIPPQVSSATATFAMTFSASMSVVEYYLLRRFPVPYALYLAGMATIAAFVGQHVVGKVINILGRASLIIFILSGMIFASAISLGGVGIANMVKKIDRKEYMGFDDICSYQP
;
A
#
# COMPACT_ATOMS: atom_id res chain seq x y z
N MET A 1 -3.59 30.18 12.11
CA MET A 1 -3.93 28.74 12.09
C MET A 1 -4.95 28.55 10.97
N VAL A 2 -4.49 28.15 9.78
CA VAL A 2 -5.39 27.97 8.63
C VAL A 2 -6.24 26.72 8.91
N SER A 3 -7.56 26.85 8.79
CA SER A 3 -8.49 25.76 9.11
C SER A 3 -8.24 24.57 8.19
N LEU A 4 -7.84 23.42 8.76
CA LEU A 4 -7.54 22.16 8.04
C LEU A 4 -8.65 21.79 7.04
N ILE A 5 -9.91 22.09 7.37
CA ILE A 5 -11.10 21.78 6.56
C ILE A 5 -11.12 22.53 5.23
N GLN A 6 -10.50 23.71 5.16
CA GLN A 6 -10.54 24.58 3.99
C GLN A 6 -9.44 24.24 2.96
N ASN A 7 -8.42 23.49 3.38
CA ASN A 7 -7.31 23.04 2.53
C ASN A 7 -7.50 21.61 1.99
N VAL A 8 -8.54 20.90 2.44
CA VAL A 8 -8.82 19.52 2.01
C VAL A 8 -9.62 19.54 0.71
N CYS A 9 -9.10 18.84 -0.31
CA CYS A 9 -9.81 18.65 -1.57
C CYS A 9 -10.90 17.58 -1.40
N TRP A 10 -12.06 17.98 -0.87
CA TRP A 10 -13.19 17.10 -0.53
C TRP A 10 -13.65 16.19 -1.68
N LYS A 11 -13.52 16.66 -2.92
CA LYS A 11 -13.86 15.88 -4.11
C LYS A 11 -12.94 14.67 -4.27
N GLU A 12 -11.62 14.86 -4.12
CA GLU A 12 -10.63 13.79 -4.27
C GLU A 12 -10.71 12.80 -3.09
N LEU A 13 -10.89 13.32 -1.87
CA LEU A 13 -11.09 12.49 -0.68
C LEU A 13 -12.39 11.67 -0.81
N GLY A 14 -13.46 12.26 -1.36
CA GLY A 14 -14.71 11.58 -1.64
C GLY A 14 -14.57 10.43 -2.66
N VAL A 15 -13.79 10.62 -3.73
CA VAL A 15 -13.48 9.54 -4.70
C VAL A 15 -12.71 8.42 -4.01
N LEU A 16 -11.71 8.75 -3.18
CA LEU A 16 -10.88 7.77 -2.50
C LEU A 16 -11.67 6.94 -1.48
N VAL A 17 -12.56 7.59 -0.72
CA VAL A 17 -13.49 6.91 0.19
C VAL A 17 -14.50 6.06 -0.58
N ALA A 18 -15.04 6.53 -1.70
CA ALA A 18 -15.97 5.75 -2.52
C ALA A 18 -15.32 4.47 -3.04
N VAL A 19 -14.08 4.57 -3.57
CA VAL A 19 -13.30 3.40 -4.00
C VAL A 19 -13.05 2.45 -2.83
N TRP A 20 -12.67 2.98 -1.67
CA TRP A 20 -12.48 2.18 -0.46
C TRP A 20 -13.74 1.40 -0.06
N VAL A 21 -14.92 2.05 -0.04
CA VAL A 21 -16.20 1.40 0.28
C VAL A 21 -16.51 0.32 -0.76
N ILE A 22 -16.33 0.60 -2.05
CA ILE A 22 -16.60 -0.36 -3.13
C ILE A 22 -15.74 -1.61 -2.95
N ILE A 23 -14.41 -1.46 -2.79
CA ILE A 23 -13.52 -2.61 -2.65
C ILE A 23 -13.85 -3.37 -1.35
N LEU A 24 -14.18 -2.66 -0.26
CA LEU A 24 -14.57 -3.29 1.00
C LEU A 24 -15.86 -4.10 0.86
N THR A 25 -16.89 -3.58 0.18
CA THR A 25 -18.11 -4.33 -0.10
C THR A 25 -17.86 -5.56 -0.97
N LEU A 26 -16.97 -5.48 -1.96
CA LEU A 26 -16.55 -6.63 -2.77
C LEU A 26 -15.84 -7.71 -1.93
N GLN A 27 -14.96 -7.30 -1.01
CA GLN A 27 -14.27 -8.23 -0.10
C GLN A 27 -15.25 -8.93 0.84
N ILE A 28 -16.23 -8.21 1.37
CA ILE A 28 -17.28 -8.80 2.20
C ILE A 28 -18.12 -9.77 1.39
N ALA A 29 -18.55 -9.40 0.18
CA ALA A 29 -19.33 -10.27 -0.69
C ALA A 29 -18.57 -11.56 -1.04
N LYS A 30 -17.25 -11.46 -1.29
CA LYS A 30 -16.37 -12.61 -1.51
C LYS A 30 -16.31 -13.54 -0.29
N ASN A 31 -16.34 -13.00 0.93
CA ASN A 31 -16.34 -13.79 2.17
C ASN A 31 -17.63 -14.61 2.39
N TYR A 32 -18.76 -14.19 1.81
CA TYR A 32 -20.02 -14.95 1.86
C TYR A 32 -20.14 -16.00 0.74
N SER A 33 -19.26 -15.96 -0.26
CA SER A 33 -19.27 -16.90 -1.38
C SER A 33 -18.42 -18.13 -1.06
N THR A 34 -18.94 -19.32 -1.39
CA THR A 34 -18.20 -20.57 -1.24
C THR A 34 -16.94 -20.60 -2.11
N THR A 35 -15.87 -21.16 -1.57
CA THR A 35 -14.62 -21.46 -2.28
C THR A 35 -14.92 -22.30 -3.52
N CYS A 36 -14.27 -21.99 -4.66
CA CYS A 36 -14.39 -22.72 -5.93
C CYS A 36 -15.73 -22.55 -6.71
N SER A 37 -16.55 -21.53 -6.45
CA SER A 37 -17.71 -21.16 -7.28
C SER A 37 -17.34 -20.17 -8.41
N ALA A 38 -18.02 -20.23 -9.57
CA ALA A 38 -17.87 -19.26 -10.66
C ALA A 38 -18.06 -17.81 -10.20
N THR A 39 -18.91 -17.60 -9.19
CA THR A 39 -19.17 -16.31 -8.55
C THR A 39 -17.96 -15.74 -7.81
N TYR A 40 -17.13 -16.60 -7.19
CA TYR A 40 -15.90 -16.19 -6.51
C TYR A 40 -14.86 -15.67 -7.51
N TRP A 41 -14.68 -16.37 -8.63
CA TRP A 41 -13.78 -15.94 -9.70
C TRP A 41 -14.27 -14.67 -10.37
N LEU A 42 -15.58 -14.55 -10.64
CA LEU A 42 -16.19 -13.32 -11.17
C LEU A 42 -15.97 -12.11 -10.25
N LEU A 43 -16.12 -12.27 -8.93
CA LEU A 43 -15.87 -11.20 -7.96
C LEU A 43 -14.39 -10.80 -7.91
N ASN A 44 -13.47 -11.77 -7.97
CA ASN A 44 -12.02 -11.52 -7.98
C ASN A 44 -11.59 -10.79 -9.26
N PHE A 45 -12.10 -11.24 -10.42
CA PHE A 45 -11.87 -10.57 -11.69
C PHE A 45 -12.51 -9.18 -11.72
N SER A 46 -13.67 -8.96 -11.08
CA SER A 46 -14.35 -7.65 -11.02
C SER A 46 -13.53 -6.57 -10.28
N GLN A 47 -12.64 -6.97 -9.38
CA GLN A 47 -11.76 -6.06 -8.64
C GLN A 47 -10.69 -5.40 -9.56
N ILE A 48 -10.35 -6.05 -10.68
CA ILE A 48 -9.36 -5.57 -11.66
C ILE A 48 -9.94 -4.42 -12.52
N PRO A 49 -11.13 -4.52 -13.15
CA PRO A 49 -11.77 -3.41 -13.86
C PRO A 49 -12.02 -2.18 -13.00
N VAL A 50 -12.37 -2.34 -11.72
CA VAL A 50 -12.63 -1.18 -10.84
C VAL A 50 -11.34 -0.40 -10.59
N THR A 51 -10.25 -1.10 -10.25
CA THR A 51 -8.94 -0.47 -9.98
C THR A 51 -8.31 0.09 -11.25
N VAL A 52 -8.37 -0.64 -12.36
CA VAL A 52 -7.91 -0.19 -13.68
C VAL A 52 -8.75 1.00 -14.17
N GLY A 53 -10.07 0.96 -14.00
CA GLY A 53 -10.97 2.02 -14.43
C GLY A 53 -10.73 3.34 -13.70
N VAL A 54 -10.56 3.30 -12.38
CA VAL A 54 -10.24 4.51 -11.59
C VAL A 54 -8.85 5.05 -11.94
N THR A 55 -7.85 4.17 -12.06
CA THR A 55 -6.47 4.56 -12.44
C THR A 55 -6.46 5.19 -13.84
N SER A 56 -7.22 4.61 -14.78
CA SER A 56 -7.39 5.12 -16.15
C SER A 56 -8.10 6.47 -16.15
N TYR A 57 -9.13 6.65 -15.34
CA TYR A 57 -9.85 7.92 -15.21
C TYR A 57 -8.95 9.05 -14.69
N GLU A 58 -8.16 8.78 -13.66
CA GLU A 58 -7.18 9.75 -13.16
C GLU A 58 -6.08 10.02 -14.18
N ALA A 59 -5.55 8.98 -14.82
CA ALA A 59 -4.53 9.08 -15.87
C ALA A 59 -5.00 9.94 -17.06
N VAL A 60 -6.25 9.77 -17.51
CA VAL A 60 -6.84 10.57 -18.59
C VAL A 60 -7.06 12.02 -18.17
N ASN A 61 -7.45 12.28 -16.92
CA ASN A 61 -7.58 13.65 -16.39
C ASN A 61 -6.22 14.35 -16.23
N LEU A 62 -5.17 13.60 -15.90
CA LEU A 62 -3.77 14.07 -15.90
C LEU A 62 -3.29 14.36 -17.33
N CYS A 63 -3.50 13.44 -18.29
CA CYS A 63 -3.08 13.62 -19.68
C CYS A 63 -3.84 14.73 -20.43
N LYS A 64 -5.12 14.96 -20.13
CA LYS A 64 -5.90 16.10 -20.68
C LYS A 64 -5.51 17.45 -20.08
N GLY A 65 -4.53 17.50 -19.18
CA GLY A 65 -4.03 18.75 -18.58
C GLY A 65 -4.99 19.40 -17.58
N ARG A 66 -6.11 18.74 -17.20
CA ARG A 66 -7.01 19.22 -16.15
C ARG A 66 -6.44 19.04 -14.75
N ARG A 67 -5.45 18.17 -14.57
CA ARG A 67 -4.74 17.95 -13.30
C ARG A 67 -3.25 18.30 -13.48
N LYS A 68 -2.82 19.48 -13.04
CA LYS A 68 -1.39 19.81 -12.90
C LYS A 68 -0.90 19.28 -11.55
N ILE A 69 0.19 18.51 -11.54
CA ILE A 69 0.87 18.15 -10.30
C ILE A 69 1.50 19.44 -9.76
N ALA A 70 0.84 20.08 -8.79
CA ALA A 70 1.23 21.37 -8.24
C ALA A 70 2.67 21.40 -7.68
N SER A 71 3.26 20.23 -7.42
CA SER A 71 4.59 20.07 -6.86
C SER A 71 5.70 19.81 -7.89
N LYS A 72 5.38 19.69 -9.19
CA LYS A 72 6.38 19.48 -10.22
C LYS A 72 6.86 20.85 -10.71
N GLY A 73 7.97 21.35 -10.14
CA GLY A 73 8.75 22.42 -10.76
C GLY A 73 9.16 22.03 -12.19
N GLU A 74 9.56 22.99 -13.01
CA GLU A 74 9.76 22.96 -14.49
C GLU A 74 10.66 21.84 -15.08
N ALA A 75 10.51 20.59 -14.67
CA ALA A 75 11.00 19.42 -15.36
C ALA A 75 9.99 19.07 -16.44
N GLY A 76 10.18 19.64 -17.63
CA GLY A 76 9.50 19.26 -18.86
C GLY A 76 9.69 17.78 -19.14
N THR A 77 8.78 16.94 -18.63
CA THR A 77 8.69 15.55 -19.04
C THR A 77 7.65 15.49 -20.15
N HIS A 78 8.10 15.23 -21.37
CA HIS A 78 7.23 14.84 -22.47
C HIS A 78 6.46 13.59 -21.99
N TRP A 79 5.17 13.74 -21.66
CA TRP A 79 4.33 12.69 -21.10
C TRP A 79 4.02 11.65 -22.18
N GLN A 80 5.02 10.83 -22.49
CA GLN A 80 4.89 9.68 -23.36
C GLN A 80 4.06 8.63 -22.62
N VAL A 81 2.96 8.18 -23.25
CA VAL A 81 2.07 7.12 -22.74
C VAL A 81 2.86 5.91 -22.25
N HIS A 82 3.97 5.59 -22.92
CA HIS A 82 4.91 4.53 -22.56
C HIS A 82 5.47 4.64 -21.12
N LYS A 83 5.86 5.84 -20.67
CA LYS A 83 6.36 6.05 -19.30
C LYS A 83 5.25 5.83 -18.27
N LEU A 84 4.04 6.28 -18.57
CA LEU A 84 2.88 6.11 -17.69
C LEU A 84 2.50 4.63 -17.53
N VAL A 85 2.53 3.87 -18.63
CA VAL A 85 2.30 2.42 -18.61
C VAL A 85 3.35 1.70 -17.78
N ILE A 86 4.64 2.05 -17.93
CA ILE A 86 5.72 1.48 -17.11
C ILE A 86 5.52 1.80 -15.63
N TYR A 87 5.21 3.05 -15.27
CA TYR A 87 4.99 3.43 -13.87
C TYR A 87 3.76 2.74 -13.28
N SER A 88 2.69 2.57 -14.07
CA SER A 88 1.52 1.80 -13.63
C SER A 88 1.86 0.33 -13.41
N ALA A 89 2.65 -0.28 -14.29
CA ALA A 89 3.09 -1.68 -14.15
C ALA A 89 3.97 -1.87 -12.91
N LEU A 90 4.94 -0.95 -12.69
CA LEU A 90 5.77 -0.94 -11.49
C LEU A 90 4.94 -0.72 -10.23
N GLY A 91 3.94 0.17 -10.27
CA GLY A 91 3.01 0.39 -9.16
C GLY A 91 2.16 -0.84 -8.82
N VAL A 92 1.72 -1.60 -9.83
CA VAL A 92 0.99 -2.86 -9.63
C VAL A 92 1.90 -3.93 -9.03
N LEU A 93 3.10 -4.12 -9.59
CA LEU A 93 4.11 -5.06 -9.04
C LEU A 93 4.45 -4.72 -7.59
N ALA A 94 4.67 -3.42 -7.33
CA ALA A 94 4.88 -2.89 -5.98
C ALA A 94 3.70 -3.19 -5.05
N GLY A 95 2.46 -2.98 -5.52
CA GLY A 95 1.26 -3.29 -4.75
C GLY A 95 1.13 -4.77 -4.42
N ILE A 96 1.41 -5.65 -5.37
CA ILE A 96 1.37 -7.11 -5.16
C ILE A 96 2.42 -7.52 -4.12
N VAL A 97 3.67 -7.10 -4.28
CA VAL A 97 4.74 -7.40 -3.32
C VAL A 97 4.42 -6.81 -1.96
N GLY A 98 4.00 -5.55 -1.90
CA GLY A 98 3.64 -4.86 -0.66
C GLY A 98 2.43 -5.47 0.06
N GLY A 99 1.47 -6.01 -0.70
CA GLY A 99 0.31 -6.76 -0.19
C GLY A 99 0.70 -8.13 0.35
N MET A 100 1.55 -8.88 -0.36
CA MET A 100 2.08 -10.17 0.10
C MET A 100 2.89 -10.04 1.38
N LEU A 101 3.67 -8.96 1.51
CA LEU A 101 4.45 -8.68 2.71
C LEU A 101 3.59 -8.12 3.87
N GLY A 102 2.33 -7.74 3.62
CA GLY A 102 1.45 -7.15 4.63
C GLY A 102 1.89 -5.77 5.12
N LEU A 103 2.80 -5.10 4.40
CA LEU A 103 3.41 -3.82 4.78
C LEU A 103 2.62 -2.59 4.29
N GLY A 104 1.52 -2.80 3.54
CA GLY A 104 0.64 -1.72 3.08
C GLY A 104 1.15 -0.89 1.90
N GLY A 105 2.13 -1.40 1.12
CA GLY A 105 2.56 -0.85 -0.18
C GLY A 105 3.25 0.53 -0.20
N GLY A 106 3.11 1.35 0.85
CA GLY A 106 3.64 2.71 0.87
C GLY A 106 5.17 2.82 0.89
N PHE A 107 5.86 1.78 1.38
CA PHE A 107 7.32 1.70 1.33
C PHE A 107 7.88 1.64 -0.11
N ILE A 108 7.08 1.17 -1.08
CA ILE A 108 7.47 1.14 -2.50
C ILE A 108 6.96 2.38 -3.25
N LEU A 109 5.81 2.94 -2.85
CA LEU A 109 5.32 4.21 -3.42
C LEU A 109 6.27 5.38 -3.15
N GLY A 110 6.94 5.40 -1.98
CA GLY A 110 7.92 6.42 -1.61
C GLY A 110 9.03 6.64 -2.64
N PRO A 111 9.87 5.63 -2.94
CA PRO A 111 10.92 5.74 -3.96
C PRO A 111 10.37 5.97 -5.37
N LEU A 112 9.22 5.39 -5.73
CA LEU A 112 8.59 5.62 -7.04
C LEU A 112 8.27 7.09 -7.27
N PHE A 113 7.70 7.78 -6.27
CA PHE A 113 7.44 9.22 -6.37
C PHE A 113 8.71 10.07 -6.41
N LEU A 114 9.79 9.61 -5.78
CA LEU A 114 11.10 10.27 -5.86
C LEU A 114 11.70 10.17 -7.26
N GLU A 115 11.57 9.03 -7.95
CA GLU A 115 11.98 8.88 -9.35
C GLU A 115 11.19 9.79 -10.29
N ILE A 116 9.94 10.12 -9.95
CA ILE A 116 9.09 11.05 -10.71
C ILE A 116 9.50 12.53 -10.46
N GLY A 117 10.44 12.77 -9.54
CA GLY A 117 10.95 14.11 -9.20
C GLY A 117 10.06 14.88 -8.22
N ILE A 118 9.17 14.18 -7.50
CA ILE A 118 8.31 14.78 -6.48
C ILE A 118 9.15 14.97 -5.20
N PRO A 119 9.05 16.12 -4.52
CA PRO A 119 9.80 16.35 -3.30
C PRO A 119 9.46 15.27 -2.24
N PRO A 120 10.47 14.77 -1.50
CA PRO A 120 10.32 13.65 -0.58
C PRO A 120 9.25 13.88 0.49
N GLN A 121 9.06 15.13 0.90
CA GLN A 121 8.15 15.47 1.99
C GLN A 121 6.67 15.28 1.61
N VAL A 122 6.29 15.64 0.39
CA VAL A 122 4.91 15.43 -0.09
C VAL A 122 4.67 13.98 -0.53
N SER A 123 5.71 13.33 -1.07
CA SER A 123 5.68 11.90 -1.40
C SER A 123 5.43 11.04 -0.15
N SER A 124 6.20 11.29 0.92
CA SER A 124 6.06 10.58 2.19
C SER A 124 4.67 10.78 2.82
N ALA A 125 4.15 12.01 2.81
CA ALA A 125 2.80 12.30 3.30
C ALA A 125 1.73 11.54 2.48
N THR A 126 1.85 11.51 1.16
CA THR A 126 0.92 10.82 0.26
C THR A 126 0.96 9.31 0.46
N ALA A 127 2.16 8.73 0.58
CA ALA A 127 2.35 7.30 0.82
C ALA A 127 1.77 6.89 2.19
N THR A 128 1.97 7.70 3.23
CA THR A 128 1.43 7.45 4.57
C THR A 128 -0.10 7.53 4.59
N PHE A 129 -0.66 8.49 3.87
CA PHE A 129 -2.11 8.59 3.68
C PHE A 129 -2.67 7.34 2.99
N ALA A 130 -2.08 6.93 1.86
CA ALA A 130 -2.49 5.71 1.16
C ALA A 130 -2.35 4.45 2.02
N MET A 131 -1.26 4.33 2.79
CA MET A 131 -1.06 3.24 3.75
C MET A 131 -2.17 3.19 4.81
N THR A 132 -2.61 4.36 5.30
CA THR A 132 -3.67 4.42 6.31
C THR A 132 -5.01 3.89 5.77
N PHE A 133 -5.36 4.21 4.52
CA PHE A 133 -6.57 3.66 3.86
C PHE A 133 -6.47 2.16 3.60
N SER A 134 -5.30 1.68 3.15
CA SER A 134 -5.09 0.25 2.94
C SER A 134 -5.13 -0.52 4.26
N ALA A 135 -4.51 0.00 5.32
CA ALA A 135 -4.52 -0.62 6.64
C ALA A 135 -5.92 -0.64 7.26
N SER A 136 -6.70 0.45 7.14
CA SER A 136 -8.07 0.49 7.64
C SER A 136 -8.95 -0.55 6.96
N MET A 137 -8.75 -0.76 5.66
CA MET A 137 -9.44 -1.79 4.89
C MET A 137 -9.12 -3.20 5.44
N SER A 138 -7.85 -3.51 5.66
CA SER A 138 -7.43 -4.80 6.23
C SER A 138 -7.99 -5.01 7.63
N VAL A 139 -7.98 -3.99 8.50
CA VAL A 139 -8.54 -4.11 9.85
C VAL A 139 -10.03 -4.48 9.81
N VAL A 140 -10.81 -3.83 8.94
CA VAL A 140 -12.25 -4.14 8.82
C VAL A 140 -12.46 -5.55 8.27
N GLU A 141 -11.71 -5.95 7.27
CA GLU A 141 -11.75 -7.31 6.72
C GLU A 141 -11.46 -8.35 7.80
N TYR A 142 -10.31 -8.24 8.47
CA TYR A 142 -9.90 -9.17 9.52
C TYR A 142 -10.86 -9.21 10.72
N TYR A 143 -11.48 -8.07 11.07
CA TYR A 143 -12.51 -8.00 12.09
C TYR A 143 -13.76 -8.80 11.68
N LEU A 144 -14.19 -8.67 10.42
CA LEU A 144 -15.36 -9.38 9.89
C LEU A 144 -15.14 -10.89 9.75
N LEU A 145 -13.90 -11.34 9.46
CA LEU A 145 -13.56 -12.76 9.43
C LEU A 145 -13.62 -13.45 10.81
N ARG A 146 -13.86 -12.71 11.91
CA ARG A 146 -13.90 -13.20 13.31
C ARG A 146 -12.71 -14.07 13.75
N ARG A 147 -11.61 -14.06 12.99
CA ARG A 147 -10.39 -14.86 13.22
C ARG A 147 -9.42 -14.16 14.18
N PHE A 148 -9.82 -13.05 14.80
CA PHE A 148 -8.91 -12.11 15.44
C PHE A 148 -8.91 -12.22 16.97
N PRO A 149 -7.76 -12.57 17.59
CA PRO A 149 -7.59 -12.36 19.02
C PRO A 149 -7.42 -10.86 19.28
N VAL A 150 -8.55 -10.19 19.52
CA VAL A 150 -8.64 -8.75 19.86
C VAL A 150 -7.58 -8.25 20.86
N PRO A 151 -7.24 -8.97 21.96
CA PRO A 151 -6.23 -8.46 22.90
C PRO A 151 -4.82 -8.35 22.30
N TYR A 152 -4.41 -9.29 21.45
CA TYR A 152 -3.10 -9.24 20.79
C TYR A 152 -3.03 -8.11 19.78
N ALA A 153 -4.13 -7.87 19.05
CA ALA A 153 -4.23 -6.78 18.09
C ALA A 153 -4.10 -5.42 18.78
N LEU A 154 -4.78 -5.23 19.92
CA LEU A 154 -4.72 -3.98 20.68
C LEU A 154 -3.31 -3.72 21.23
N TYR A 155 -2.66 -4.77 21.72
CA TYR A 155 -1.28 -4.69 22.22
C TYR A 155 -0.29 -4.29 21.11
N LEU A 156 -0.35 -4.96 19.95
CA LEU A 156 0.49 -4.64 18.80
C LEU A 156 0.22 -3.23 18.27
N ALA A 157 -1.05 -2.82 18.21
CA ALA A 157 -1.42 -1.47 17.79
C ALA A 157 -0.86 -0.41 18.75
N GLY A 158 -0.92 -0.65 20.07
CA GLY A 158 -0.33 0.22 21.08
C GLY A 158 1.18 0.38 20.89
N MET A 159 1.90 -0.74 20.78
CA MET A 159 3.36 -0.73 20.57
C MET A 159 3.74 -0.06 19.24
N ALA A 160 3.02 -0.34 18.16
CA ALA A 160 3.24 0.28 16.86
C ALA A 160 3.01 1.81 16.89
N THR A 161 1.99 2.27 17.61
CA THR A 161 1.68 3.70 17.75
C THR A 161 2.80 4.44 18.51
N ILE A 162 3.28 3.85 19.60
CA ILE A 162 4.40 4.42 20.37
C ILE A 162 5.67 4.47 19.50
N ALA A 163 6.00 3.36 18.82
CA ALA A 163 7.15 3.29 17.93
C ALA A 163 7.05 4.30 16.77
N ALA A 164 5.87 4.45 16.18
CA ALA A 164 5.63 5.42 15.11
C ALA A 164 5.78 6.85 15.60
N PHE A 165 5.23 7.18 16.78
CA PHE A 165 5.34 8.52 17.36
C PHE A 165 6.81 8.88 17.64
N VAL A 166 7.54 7.98 18.31
CA VAL A 166 8.98 8.17 18.59
C VAL A 166 9.77 8.27 17.28
N GLY A 167 9.52 7.38 16.33
CA GLY A 167 10.18 7.37 15.03
C GLY A 167 9.97 8.66 14.25
N GLN A 168 8.72 9.15 14.16
CA GLN A 168 8.41 10.42 13.49
C GLN A 168 9.08 11.61 14.19
N HIS A 169 9.10 11.63 15.53
CA HIS A 169 9.73 12.72 16.27
C HIS A 169 11.25 12.74 16.09
N VAL A 170 11.90 11.57 16.15
CA VAL A 170 13.34 11.42 15.93
C VAL A 170 13.71 11.79 14.49
N VAL A 171 13.01 11.22 13.51
CA VAL A 171 13.28 11.50 12.09
C VAL A 171 13.03 12.98 11.77
N GLY A 172 11.96 13.57 12.29
CA GLY A 172 11.68 15.00 12.14
C GLY A 172 12.78 15.89 12.72
N LYS A 173 13.30 15.55 13.90
CA LYS A 173 14.42 16.27 14.53
C LYS A 173 15.71 16.13 13.73
N VAL A 174 16.02 14.92 13.25
CA VAL A 174 17.20 14.65 12.40
C VAL A 174 17.13 15.42 11.08
N ILE A 175 15.94 15.47 10.44
CA ILE A 175 15.73 16.25 9.22
C ILE A 175 15.94 17.75 9.48
N ASN A 176 15.43 18.28 10.59
CA ASN A 176 15.56 19.70 10.91
C ASN A 176 17.02 20.12 11.20
N ILE A 177 17.82 19.23 11.80
CA ILE A 177 19.23 19.50 12.08
C ILE A 177 20.08 19.47 10.80
N LEU A 178 19.79 18.53 9.89
CA LEU A 178 20.66 18.27 8.72
C LEU A 178 20.16 18.93 7.43
N GLY A 179 18.89 19.32 7.35
CA GLY A 179 18.31 20.12 6.27
C GLY A 179 18.39 19.54 4.85
N ARG A 180 18.77 18.26 4.68
CA ARG A 180 19.03 17.65 3.36
C ARG A 180 18.00 16.57 3.00
N ALA A 181 17.41 16.72 1.81
CA ALA A 181 16.47 15.76 1.22
C ALA A 181 17.06 14.36 0.99
N SER A 182 18.39 14.25 0.83
CA SER A 182 19.10 12.97 0.63
C SER A 182 18.93 11.99 1.79
N LEU A 183 18.68 12.49 2.99
CA LEU A 183 18.57 11.66 4.20
C LEU A 183 17.27 10.85 4.21
N ILE A 184 16.19 11.40 3.67
CA ILE A 184 14.90 10.68 3.54
C ILE A 184 15.08 9.48 2.59
N ILE A 185 15.79 9.68 1.48
CA ILE A 185 16.10 8.61 0.52
C ILE A 185 16.97 7.54 1.18
N PHE A 186 17.98 7.94 1.96
CA PHE A 186 18.84 7.02 2.70
C PHE A 186 18.07 6.18 3.72
N ILE A 187 17.16 6.79 4.50
CA ILE A 187 16.30 6.08 5.46
C ILE A 187 15.37 5.10 4.74
N LEU A 188 14.72 5.53 3.64
CA LEU A 188 13.84 4.68 2.85
C LEU A 188 14.59 3.46 2.29
N SER A 189 15.75 3.68 1.69
CA SER A 189 16.61 2.61 1.17
C SER A 189 17.06 1.65 2.27
N GLY A 190 17.51 2.19 3.42
CA GLY A 190 17.91 1.39 4.57
C GLY A 190 16.78 0.52 5.13
N MET A 191 15.56 1.07 5.20
CA MET A 191 14.37 0.32 5.61
C MET A 191 14.04 -0.83 4.65
N ILE A 192 14.11 -0.57 3.33
CA ILE A 192 13.87 -1.60 2.31
C ILE A 192 14.91 -2.72 2.42
N PHE A 193 16.19 -2.36 2.57
CA PHE A 193 17.28 -3.32 2.71
C PHE A 193 17.15 -4.17 3.97
N ALA A 194 16.87 -3.55 5.13
CA ALA A 194 16.65 -4.26 6.38
C ALA A 194 15.44 -5.21 6.28
N SER A 195 14.34 -4.75 5.68
CA SER A 195 13.14 -5.57 5.47
C SER A 195 13.44 -6.78 4.59
N ALA A 196 14.17 -6.59 3.48
CA ALA A 196 14.55 -7.67 2.58
C ALA A 196 15.43 -8.73 3.27
N ILE A 197 16.40 -8.30 4.09
CA ILE A 197 17.26 -9.22 4.85
C ILE A 197 16.47 -9.98 5.91
N SER A 198 15.66 -9.28 6.72
CA SER A 198 14.91 -9.94 7.79
C SER A 198 13.87 -10.92 7.25
N LEU A 199 13.09 -10.52 6.26
CA LEU A 199 12.06 -11.39 5.66
C LEU A 199 12.69 -12.53 4.86
N GLY A 200 13.75 -12.25 4.09
CA GLY A 200 14.51 -13.28 3.38
C GLY A 200 15.13 -14.29 4.33
N GLY A 201 15.77 -13.81 5.39
CA GLY A 201 16.40 -14.66 6.42
C GLY A 201 15.40 -15.53 7.17
N VAL A 202 14.30 -14.94 7.66
CA VAL A 202 13.22 -15.69 8.35
C VAL A 202 12.54 -16.67 7.39
N GLY A 203 12.32 -16.28 6.12
CA GLY A 203 11.77 -17.14 5.09
C GLY A 203 12.63 -18.37 4.85
N ILE A 204 13.93 -18.19 4.59
CA ILE A 204 14.87 -19.28 4.36
C ILE A 204 14.99 -20.17 5.60
N ALA A 205 15.11 -19.59 6.80
CA ALA A 205 15.20 -20.34 8.05
C ALA A 205 13.95 -21.21 8.29
N ASN A 206 12.76 -20.67 8.03
CA ASN A 206 11.51 -21.43 8.13
C ASN A 206 11.43 -22.54 7.07
N MET A 207 11.84 -22.27 5.82
CA MET A 207 11.85 -23.28 4.76
C MET A 207 12.77 -24.44 5.10
N VAL A 208 14.01 -24.16 5.52
CA VAL A 208 14.98 -25.20 5.91
C VAL A 208 14.45 -26.03 7.08
N LYS A 209 13.88 -25.39 8.09
CA LYS A 209 13.28 -26.09 9.24
C LYS A 209 12.09 -26.97 8.85
N LYS A 210 11.30 -26.55 7.87
CA LYS A 210 10.14 -27.30 7.36
C LYS A 210 10.57 -28.52 6.52
N ILE A 211 11.62 -28.37 5.73
CA ILE A 211 12.25 -29.45 4.96
C ILE A 211 12.86 -30.51 5.91
N ASP A 212 13.54 -30.08 6.97
CA ASP A 212 14.19 -30.98 7.94
C ASP A 212 13.16 -31.87 8.69
N ARG A 213 11.99 -31.31 9.02
CA ARG A 213 10.88 -32.05 9.66
C ARG A 213 10.08 -32.96 8.71
N LYS A 214 10.41 -33.00 7.41
CA LYS A 214 9.57 -33.61 6.35
C LYS A 214 8.11 -33.13 6.41
N GLU A 215 7.87 -31.91 6.87
CA GLU A 215 6.53 -31.34 6.97
C GLU A 215 6.06 -30.87 5.58
N TYR A 216 4.76 -31.05 5.33
CA TYR A 216 4.11 -30.68 4.07
C TYR A 216 4.32 -29.18 3.76
N MET A 217 4.80 -28.87 2.55
CA MET A 217 5.15 -27.50 2.15
C MET A 217 3.95 -26.60 1.82
N GLY A 218 2.71 -27.10 2.00
CA GLY A 218 1.49 -26.31 1.86
C GLY A 218 0.98 -26.19 0.42
N PHE A 219 1.41 -27.07 -0.48
CA PHE A 219 0.78 -27.24 -1.79
C PHE A 219 -0.47 -28.10 -1.64
N ASP A 220 -1.53 -27.52 -1.07
CA ASP A 220 -2.88 -28.07 -1.18
C ASP A 220 -3.55 -27.55 -2.45
N ASP A 221 -4.42 -28.38 -3.02
CA ASP A 221 -5.24 -28.00 -4.16
C ASP A 221 -6.25 -26.91 -3.71
N ILE A 222 -6.35 -25.82 -4.48
CA ILE A 222 -7.08 -24.59 -4.08
C ILE A 222 -8.58 -24.87 -3.84
N CYS A 223 -9.08 -26.01 -4.33
CA CYS A 223 -10.47 -26.45 -4.19
C CYS A 223 -10.71 -27.56 -3.14
N SER A 224 -9.70 -27.96 -2.35
CA SER A 224 -9.84 -28.93 -1.25
C SER A 224 -10.33 -28.30 0.06
N TYR A 225 -10.32 -26.96 0.17
CA TYR A 225 -10.70 -26.25 1.39
C TYR A 225 -12.23 -26.17 1.55
N GLN A 226 -12.81 -27.16 2.23
CA GLN A 226 -14.19 -27.10 2.73
C GLN A 226 -14.24 -26.38 4.09
N PRO A 227 -15.24 -25.49 4.31
CA PRO A 227 -15.37 -24.70 5.53
C PRO A 227 -15.68 -25.53 6.79
#